data_AF-A0A9D8PFG3-F1
#
_entry.id   AF-A0A9D8PFG3-F1
#
_cell.length_a   1.000
_cell.length_b   1.000
_cell.length_c   1.000
_cell.angle_alpha   90.00
_cell.angle_beta   90.00
_cell.angle_gamma   90.00
#
_symmetry.space_group_name_H-M   'P 1'
#
loop_
_entity.id
_entity.type
_entity.pdbx_description
1 polymer ?
#
loop_
_entity_poly.entity_id
_entity_poly.type
_entity_poly.pdbx_seq_one_letter_code
_entity_poly.pdbx_strand_id
1 'polypeptide(L)'
;MRLEPVPNTIMRTLEAGPLALLALGLSLGLGGCHLASGETPQAKAKPGDVLVRSGEEAVRLVKPFRQGEPNGLFDGVVSFSAPGGGAPKLMEINAICSLPDEPGWPGYDNLYGRPIRRVEEATGRSGDTQWQILYNFSGRQDVRMGRKPGSWADRLRENLCRRGSFDDRPQKRATGEER
;
A
#
# COMPACT_ATOMS: atom_id res chain seq x y z
N MET A 1 10.08 91.05 35.33
CA MET A 1 9.66 90.33 36.55
C MET A 1 10.47 89.04 36.64
N ARG A 2 11.27 88.93 37.69
CA ARG A 2 12.01 87.72 38.09
C ARG A 2 11.02 86.73 38.71
N LEU A 3 11.07 85.48 38.27
CA LEU A 3 10.89 84.30 39.12
C LEU A 3 11.98 83.31 38.70
N GLU A 4 12.96 83.13 39.59
CA GLU A 4 13.82 81.93 39.63
C GLU A 4 13.22 80.96 40.68
N PRO A 5 13.86 79.82 41.00
CA PRO A 5 13.90 78.58 40.22
C PRO A 5 13.44 77.37 41.07
N VAL A 6 13.19 76.19 40.49
CA VAL A 6 13.37 74.91 41.21
C VAL A 6 13.93 73.83 40.27
N PRO A 7 15.14 73.31 40.54
CA PRO A 7 15.71 72.16 39.85
C PRO A 7 15.34 70.86 40.56
N ASN A 8 15.27 69.75 39.83
CA ASN A 8 15.36 68.41 40.43
C ASN A 8 16.28 67.51 39.61
N THR A 9 17.58 67.74 39.76
CA THR A 9 18.57 66.81 40.31
C THR A 9 18.37 65.29 40.08
N ILE A 10 19.19 64.77 39.15
CA ILE A 10 20.15 63.64 39.31
C ILE A 10 19.74 62.19 38.98
N MET A 11 20.48 61.69 37.98
CA MET A 11 21.13 60.39 37.76
C MET A 11 20.33 59.10 37.98
N ARG A 12 20.37 58.24 36.95
CA ARG A 12 21.38 57.18 36.92
C ARG A 12 21.46 56.52 35.54
N THR A 13 22.61 56.69 34.91
CA THR A 13 23.19 55.78 33.93
C THR A 13 23.41 54.41 34.58
N LEU A 14 22.93 53.35 33.95
CA LEU A 14 23.43 51.98 34.05
C LEU A 14 23.15 51.36 32.68
N GLU A 15 24.16 51.36 31.81
CA GLU A 15 25.08 50.23 31.59
C GLU A 15 24.42 49.18 30.70
N ALA A 16 24.87 49.16 29.45
CA ALA A 16 24.58 48.12 28.49
C ALA A 16 25.16 46.79 29.00
N GLY A 17 24.29 45.81 29.24
CA GLY A 17 24.68 44.42 29.41
C GLY A 17 24.30 43.62 28.15
N PRO A 18 25.26 43.03 27.41
CA PRO A 18 24.97 42.09 26.36
C PRO A 18 24.76 40.70 26.97
N LEU A 19 23.85 39.90 26.38
CA LEU A 19 23.60 38.45 26.57
C LEU A 19 22.18 38.14 27.02
N ALA A 20 21.31 37.89 26.04
CA ALA A 20 20.32 36.82 26.16
C ALA A 20 20.03 36.29 24.76
N LEU A 21 20.61 35.12 24.48
CA LEU A 21 20.36 34.29 23.31
C LEU A 21 18.85 34.12 23.08
N LEU A 22 18.37 34.45 21.90
CA LEU A 22 17.07 33.97 21.41
C LEU A 22 17.27 33.19 20.11
N ALA A 23 17.52 31.90 20.35
CA ALA A 23 17.17 30.72 19.57
C ALA A 23 17.00 30.90 18.05
N LEU A 24 17.99 30.37 17.33
CA LEU A 24 17.84 29.85 15.96
C LEU A 24 16.58 28.97 15.89
N GLY A 25 15.54 29.49 15.26
CA GLY A 25 14.40 28.71 14.78
C GLY A 25 14.82 27.85 13.60
N LEU A 26 15.57 26.78 13.87
CA LEU A 26 15.88 25.72 12.91
C LEU A 26 14.90 24.57 13.16
N SER A 27 13.61 24.79 12.87
CA SER A 27 12.66 23.71 12.66
C SER A 27 13.04 23.02 11.35
N LEU A 28 14.04 22.14 11.43
CA LEU A 28 14.23 21.07 10.45
C LEU A 28 12.89 20.35 10.34
N GLY A 29 12.18 20.63 9.24
CA GLY A 29 11.05 19.84 8.84
C GLY A 29 11.50 18.39 8.82
N LEU A 30 10.91 17.59 9.70
CA LEU A 30 10.89 16.15 9.58
C LEU A 30 10.25 15.86 8.22
N GLY A 31 11.05 15.86 7.18
CA GLY A 31 10.78 15.11 5.97
C GLY A 31 10.67 13.67 6.45
N GLY A 32 9.46 13.27 6.82
CA GLY A 32 9.13 11.91 7.11
C GLY A 32 9.57 11.12 5.90
N CYS A 33 10.70 10.43 6.04
CA CYS A 33 11.02 9.31 5.19
C CYS A 33 9.80 8.41 5.32
N HIS A 34 8.90 8.45 4.35
CA HIS A 34 7.97 7.37 4.10
C HIS A 34 8.86 6.17 3.79
N LEU A 35 9.35 5.52 4.84
CA LEU A 35 9.78 4.14 4.83
C LEU A 35 8.69 3.44 4.03
N ALA A 36 9.06 2.94 2.85
CA ALA A 36 8.15 2.26 1.97
C ALA A 36 7.38 1.26 2.84
N SER A 37 6.08 1.49 3.07
CA SER A 37 5.33 0.59 3.92
C SER A 37 5.52 -0.80 3.33
N GLY A 38 5.92 -1.75 4.18
CA GLY A 38 6.11 -3.13 3.78
C GLY A 38 4.84 -3.69 3.16
N GLU A 39 4.98 -4.81 2.45
CA GLU A 39 3.83 -5.61 2.08
C GLU A 39 3.05 -5.99 3.33
N THR A 40 1.72 -5.89 3.27
CA THR A 40 0.82 -6.16 4.39
C THR A 40 0.05 -7.45 4.08
N PRO A 41 0.01 -8.41 5.01
CA PRO A 41 -0.84 -9.59 4.87
C PRO A 41 -2.30 -9.18 4.66
N GLN A 42 -3.00 -9.77 3.69
CA GLN A 42 -4.43 -9.48 3.45
C GLN A 42 -5.27 -9.57 4.73
N ALA A 43 -5.00 -10.55 5.60
CA ALA A 43 -5.75 -10.76 6.83
C ALA A 43 -5.63 -9.60 7.85
N LYS A 44 -4.60 -8.75 7.71
CA LYS A 44 -4.34 -7.59 8.58
C LYS A 44 -4.47 -6.26 7.85
N ALA A 45 -4.65 -6.29 6.54
CA ALA A 45 -4.63 -5.10 5.69
C ALA A 45 -5.90 -4.26 5.85
N LYS A 46 -5.71 -2.95 5.78
CA LYS A 46 -6.76 -1.93 5.75
C LYS A 46 -6.72 -1.18 4.41
N PRO A 47 -7.80 -0.51 4.00
CA PRO A 47 -7.77 0.38 2.84
C PRO A 47 -6.59 1.36 2.91
N GLY A 48 -5.81 1.43 1.83
CA GLY A 48 -4.57 2.21 1.71
C GLY A 48 -3.29 1.39 1.83
N ASP A 49 -3.33 0.24 2.52
CA ASP A 49 -2.17 -0.61 2.72
C ASP A 49 -1.70 -1.24 1.41
N VAL A 50 -0.38 -1.42 1.29
CA VAL A 50 0.23 -2.15 0.17
C VAL A 50 0.08 -3.64 0.47
N LEU A 51 -0.67 -4.37 -0.34
CA LEU A 51 -0.73 -5.82 -0.24
C LEU A 51 0.55 -6.45 -0.77
N VAL A 52 0.96 -6.04 -1.96
CA VAL A 52 2.15 -6.58 -2.64
C VAL A 52 2.86 -5.54 -3.49
N ARG A 53 4.15 -5.78 -3.74
CA ARG A 53 5.00 -5.05 -4.69
C ARG A 53 5.57 -6.02 -5.71
N SER A 54 5.59 -5.61 -6.97
CA SER A 54 6.21 -6.36 -8.07
C SER A 54 6.99 -5.38 -8.95
N GLY A 55 8.32 -5.36 -8.81
CA GLY A 55 9.16 -4.36 -9.47
C GLY A 55 8.82 -2.94 -9.01
N GLU A 56 8.33 -2.10 -9.92
CA GLU A 56 7.89 -0.73 -9.63
C GLU A 56 6.39 -0.64 -9.29
N GLU A 57 5.63 -1.70 -9.54
CA GLU A 57 4.20 -1.74 -9.29
C GLU A 57 3.92 -2.02 -7.81
N ALA A 58 2.95 -1.31 -7.25
CA ALA A 58 2.41 -1.56 -5.92
C ALA A 58 0.91 -1.79 -6.03
N VAL A 59 0.44 -2.90 -5.45
CA VAL A 59 -0.99 -3.23 -5.36
C VAL A 59 -1.46 -2.80 -3.98
N ARG A 60 -2.36 -1.82 -3.94
CA ARG A 60 -2.93 -1.29 -2.69
C ARG A 60 -4.35 -1.75 -2.50
N LEU A 61 -4.70 -2.09 -1.26
CA LEU A 61 -6.06 -2.41 -0.91
C LEU A 61 -6.92 -1.14 -0.94
N VAL A 62 -8.05 -1.18 -1.63
CA VAL A 62 -9.04 -0.09 -1.67
C VAL A 62 -10.31 -0.50 -0.92
N LYS A 63 -10.78 -1.73 -1.14
CA LYS A 63 -11.92 -2.32 -0.43
C LYS A 63 -11.51 -3.70 0.09
N PRO A 64 -11.70 -4.00 1.39
CA PRO A 64 -11.39 -5.31 1.95
C PRO A 64 -12.15 -6.44 1.25
N PHE A 65 -11.52 -7.61 1.18
CA PHE A 65 -12.18 -8.82 0.69
C PHE A 65 -13.25 -9.27 1.68
N ARG A 66 -14.40 -9.68 1.16
CA ARG A 66 -15.40 -10.42 1.90
C ARG A 66 -14.98 -11.89 1.99
N GLN A 67 -14.90 -12.40 3.21
CA GLN A 67 -14.63 -13.83 3.44
C GLN A 67 -15.83 -14.65 2.96
N GLY A 68 -15.54 -15.78 2.32
CA GLY A 68 -16.54 -16.78 1.96
C GLY A 68 -16.05 -18.19 2.27
N GLU A 69 -17.00 -19.09 2.43
CA GLU A 69 -16.75 -20.46 2.88
C GLU A 69 -16.45 -21.41 1.70
N PRO A 70 -15.50 -22.36 1.85
CA PRO A 70 -14.64 -22.55 3.02
C PRO A 70 -13.34 -21.73 2.98
N ASN A 71 -12.88 -21.28 1.80
CA ASN A 71 -11.59 -20.57 1.66
C ASN A 71 -11.60 -19.55 0.51
N GLY A 72 -12.69 -18.78 0.43
CA GLY A 72 -12.89 -17.77 -0.60
C GLY A 72 -12.67 -16.35 -0.10
N LEU A 73 -12.06 -15.52 -0.95
CA LEU A 73 -11.91 -14.09 -0.77
C LEU A 73 -12.60 -13.39 -1.94
N PHE A 74 -13.67 -12.66 -1.67
CA PHE A 74 -14.52 -12.09 -2.71
C PHE A 74 -14.59 -10.57 -2.66
N ASP A 75 -14.90 -9.95 -3.81
CA ASP A 75 -15.28 -8.54 -3.93
C ASP A 75 -14.22 -7.54 -3.43
N GLY A 76 -12.97 -7.97 -3.32
CA GLY A 76 -11.86 -7.12 -2.93
C GLY A 76 -11.51 -6.17 -4.06
N VAL A 77 -11.29 -4.89 -3.73
CA VAL A 77 -10.87 -3.90 -4.73
C VAL A 77 -9.45 -3.51 -4.45
N VAL A 78 -8.62 -3.55 -5.48
CA VAL A 78 -7.23 -3.09 -5.43
C VAL A 78 -7.00 -1.98 -6.44
N SER A 79 -6.06 -1.11 -6.13
CA SER A 79 -5.50 -0.16 -7.08
C SER A 79 -4.05 -0.50 -7.39
N PHE A 80 -3.63 -0.23 -8.62
CA PHE A 80 -2.24 -0.36 -9.03
C PHE A 80 -1.79 0.92 -9.72
N SER A 81 -0.58 1.34 -9.35
CA SER A 81 0.08 2.48 -9.98
C SER A 81 0.70 2.02 -11.30
N ALA A 82 0.38 2.69 -12.40
CA ALA A 82 1.04 2.41 -13.67
C ALA A 82 2.51 2.85 -13.60
N PRO A 83 3.45 2.08 -14.19
CA PRO A 83 4.80 2.55 -14.41
C PRO A 83 4.75 3.90 -15.17
N GLY A 84 5.47 4.91 -14.67
CA GLY A 84 5.52 6.23 -15.31
C GLY A 84 4.44 7.24 -14.91
N GLY A 85 3.64 7.00 -13.86
CA GLY A 85 2.84 8.07 -13.21
C GLY A 85 1.44 8.31 -13.77
N GLY A 86 0.82 7.30 -14.37
CA GLY A 86 -0.58 7.37 -14.82
C GLY A 86 -1.61 7.26 -13.67
N ALA A 87 -2.87 7.57 -13.98
CA ALA A 87 -3.98 7.39 -13.05
C ALA A 87 -4.04 5.92 -12.57
N PRO A 88 -4.26 5.68 -11.26
CA PRO A 88 -4.34 4.33 -10.73
C PRO A 88 -5.53 3.59 -11.35
N LYS A 89 -5.28 2.35 -11.77
CA LYS A 89 -6.32 1.48 -12.30
C LYS A 89 -6.93 0.68 -11.16
N LEU A 90 -8.26 0.53 -11.16
CA LEU A 90 -8.99 -0.27 -10.17
C LEU A 90 -9.33 -1.64 -10.74
N MET A 91 -9.19 -2.66 -9.90
CA MET A 91 -9.59 -4.04 -10.22
C MET A 91 -10.40 -4.62 -9.07
N GLU A 92 -11.49 -5.28 -9.44
CA GLU A 92 -12.12 -6.27 -8.57
C GLU A 92 -11.33 -7.57 -8.66
N ILE A 93 -10.99 -8.12 -7.50
CA ILE A 93 -10.21 -9.36 -7.34
C ILE A 93 -11.02 -10.32 -6.48
N ASN A 94 -11.03 -11.57 -6.91
CA ASN A 94 -11.53 -12.70 -6.14
C ASN A 94 -10.47 -13.80 -6.12
N ALA A 95 -10.41 -14.54 -5.03
CA ALA A 95 -9.57 -15.72 -4.89
C ALA A 95 -10.36 -16.86 -4.27
N ILE A 96 -10.15 -18.07 -4.78
CA ILE A 96 -10.49 -19.31 -4.08
C ILE A 96 -9.17 -19.99 -3.79
N CYS A 97 -8.82 -20.03 -2.50
CA CYS A 97 -7.57 -20.58 -2.05
C CYS A 97 -7.76 -22.07 -1.81
N SER A 98 -6.86 -22.85 -2.38
CA SER A 98 -6.88 -24.29 -2.22
C SER A 98 -6.59 -24.71 -0.77
N LEU A 99 -7.11 -25.86 -0.38
CA LEU A 99 -6.77 -26.51 0.87
C LEU A 99 -5.97 -27.76 0.51
N PRO A 100 -4.65 -27.81 0.80
CA PRO A 100 -3.89 -29.04 0.63
C PRO A 100 -4.55 -30.16 1.43
N ASP A 101 -4.59 -31.35 0.84
CA ASP A 101 -5.01 -32.59 1.50
C ASP A 101 -6.51 -32.69 1.84
N GLU A 102 -7.34 -31.76 1.37
CA GLU A 102 -8.81 -31.84 1.49
C GLU A 102 -9.43 -32.67 0.34
N PRO A 103 -10.09 -33.81 0.62
CA PRO A 103 -10.66 -34.66 -0.42
C PRO A 103 -11.71 -33.94 -1.29
N GLY A 104 -11.57 -34.05 -2.61
CA GLY A 104 -12.48 -33.41 -3.57
C GLY A 104 -12.21 -31.92 -3.80
N TRP A 105 -11.24 -31.32 -3.12
CA TRP A 105 -10.84 -29.94 -3.36
C TRP A 105 -9.89 -29.83 -4.57
N PRO A 106 -9.98 -28.76 -5.38
CA PRO A 106 -9.04 -28.55 -6.48
C PRO A 106 -7.60 -28.35 -5.98
N GLY A 107 -6.65 -28.99 -6.66
CA GLY A 107 -5.21 -28.84 -6.42
C GLY A 107 -4.60 -27.55 -6.98
N TYR A 108 -5.37 -26.46 -6.97
CA TYR A 108 -4.96 -25.15 -7.49
C TYR A 108 -5.61 -24.01 -6.73
N ASP A 109 -4.88 -22.91 -6.59
CA ASP A 109 -5.49 -21.63 -6.22
C ASP A 109 -6.12 -21.00 -7.47
N ASN A 110 -7.28 -20.38 -7.33
CA ASN A 110 -7.98 -19.72 -8.42
C ASN A 110 -8.05 -18.22 -8.15
N LEU A 111 -7.26 -17.42 -8.87
CA LEU A 111 -7.33 -15.96 -8.83
C LEU A 111 -8.02 -15.45 -10.09
N TYR A 112 -9.01 -14.59 -9.93
CA TYR A 112 -9.76 -14.04 -11.05
C TYR A 112 -10.26 -12.64 -10.74
N GLY A 113 -10.56 -11.87 -11.77
CA GLY A 113 -10.99 -10.50 -11.57
C GLY A 113 -11.37 -9.78 -12.85
N ARG A 114 -11.58 -8.47 -12.71
CA ARG A 114 -11.85 -7.59 -13.85
C ARG A 114 -11.50 -6.14 -13.52
N PRO A 115 -11.17 -5.32 -14.53
CA PRO A 115 -11.10 -3.89 -14.35
C PRO A 115 -12.47 -3.33 -13.99
N ILE A 116 -12.47 -2.36 -13.08
CA ILE A 116 -13.66 -1.60 -12.69
C ILE A 116 -13.36 -0.12 -12.77
N ARG A 117 -14.39 0.72 -12.92
CA ARG A 117 -14.20 2.18 -12.94
C ARG A 117 -14.39 2.80 -11.57
N ARG A 118 -15.19 2.17 -10.72
CA ARG A 118 -15.58 2.66 -9.40
C ARG A 118 -15.70 1.49 -8.42
N VAL A 119 -15.46 1.76 -7.14
CA VAL A 119 -15.43 0.72 -6.09
C VAL A 119 -16.80 0.03 -5.94
N GLU A 120 -17.88 0.76 -6.17
CA GLU A 120 -19.26 0.28 -6.05
C GLU A 120 -19.61 -0.76 -7.10
N GLU A 121 -18.80 -0.92 -8.16
CA GLU A 121 -19.02 -1.94 -9.19
C GLU A 121 -18.65 -3.35 -8.68
N ALA A 122 -17.85 -3.47 -7.63
CA ALA A 122 -17.49 -4.76 -7.01
C ALA A 122 -18.66 -5.30 -6.17
N THR A 123 -19.54 -6.10 -6.80
CA THR A 123 -20.91 -6.40 -6.34
C THR A 123 -21.23 -7.89 -6.19
N GLY A 124 -20.25 -8.79 -6.04
CA GLY A 124 -20.57 -10.20 -5.73
C GLY A 124 -20.94 -11.04 -6.95
N ARG A 125 -20.85 -10.50 -8.16
CA ARG A 125 -21.02 -11.27 -9.41
C ARG A 125 -19.70 -11.97 -9.76
N SER A 126 -19.33 -12.96 -8.93
CA SER A 126 -18.09 -13.74 -9.07
C SER A 126 -17.93 -14.49 -10.41
N GLY A 127 -18.94 -14.49 -11.28
CA GLY A 127 -18.86 -15.06 -12.64
C GLY A 127 -18.54 -14.06 -13.76
N ASP A 128 -18.65 -12.76 -13.52
CA ASP A 128 -18.34 -11.72 -14.52
C ASP A 128 -16.86 -11.32 -14.38
N THR A 129 -15.97 -12.15 -14.91
CA THR A 129 -14.53 -11.97 -14.82
C THR A 129 -13.91 -11.91 -16.21
N GLN A 130 -12.91 -11.04 -16.39
CA GLN A 130 -12.22 -10.83 -17.67
C GLN A 130 -10.85 -11.52 -17.74
N TRP A 131 -10.43 -12.16 -16.67
CA TRP A 131 -9.22 -12.98 -16.62
C TRP A 131 -9.29 -13.91 -15.42
N GLN A 132 -8.70 -15.08 -15.56
CA GLN A 132 -8.60 -16.08 -14.51
C GLN A 132 -7.26 -16.79 -14.60
N ILE A 133 -6.65 -17.12 -13.46
CA ILE A 133 -5.42 -17.88 -13.38
C ILE A 133 -5.60 -18.99 -12.36
N LEU A 134 -5.38 -20.23 -12.79
CA LEU A 134 -5.31 -21.39 -11.91
C LEU A 134 -3.85 -21.69 -11.61
N TYR A 135 -3.45 -21.54 -10.35
CA TYR A 135 -2.10 -21.81 -9.86
C TYR A 135 -2.05 -23.21 -9.27
N ASN A 136 -1.65 -24.18 -10.09
CA ASN A 136 -1.59 -25.58 -9.68
C ASN A 136 -0.43 -25.82 -8.70
N PHE A 137 -0.57 -26.86 -7.87
CA PHE A 137 0.46 -27.24 -6.89
C PHE A 137 1.77 -27.70 -7.51
N SER A 138 1.75 -28.14 -8.77
CA SER A 138 2.94 -28.46 -9.55
C SER A 138 3.75 -27.23 -9.98
N GLY A 139 3.28 -26.01 -9.68
CA GLY A 139 3.86 -24.76 -10.15
C GLY A 139 3.36 -24.31 -11.53
N ARG A 140 2.54 -25.12 -12.21
CA ARG A 140 1.94 -24.75 -13.51
C ARG A 140 0.85 -23.70 -13.33
N GLN A 141 0.87 -22.68 -14.20
CA GLN A 141 -0.20 -21.68 -14.31
C GLN A 141 -1.07 -21.95 -15.55
N ASP A 142 -2.38 -22.04 -15.35
CA ASP A 142 -3.35 -22.10 -16.45
C ASP A 142 -4.12 -20.78 -16.52
N VAL A 143 -3.82 -19.94 -17.51
CA VAL A 143 -4.51 -18.66 -17.74
C VAL A 143 -5.76 -18.88 -18.58
N ARG A 144 -6.91 -18.41 -18.10
CA ARG A 144 -8.22 -18.55 -18.73
C ARG A 144 -8.89 -17.18 -18.91
N MET A 145 -9.87 -17.14 -19.80
CA MET A 145 -10.81 -16.02 -20.00
C MET A 145 -10.19 -14.66 -20.40
N GLY A 146 -8.91 -14.62 -20.80
CA GLY A 146 -8.26 -13.39 -21.23
C GLY A 146 -6.74 -13.44 -21.13
N ARG A 147 -6.13 -12.25 -21.00
CA ARG A 147 -4.69 -12.09 -20.77
C ARG A 147 -4.39 -12.01 -19.29
N LYS A 148 -3.21 -12.51 -18.88
CA LYS A 148 -2.68 -12.33 -17.53
C LYS A 148 -2.59 -10.82 -17.22
N PRO A 149 -3.12 -10.35 -16.07
CA PRO A 149 -3.30 -8.93 -15.80
C PRO A 149 -2.01 -8.20 -15.37
N GLY A 150 -0.93 -8.94 -15.10
CA GLY A 150 0.40 -8.42 -14.79
C GLY A 150 1.24 -9.40 -13.97
N SER A 151 2.52 -9.08 -13.75
CA SER A 151 3.43 -9.88 -12.89
C SER A 151 3.03 -9.84 -11.42
N TRP A 152 2.33 -8.79 -10.99
CA TRP A 152 1.80 -8.65 -9.63
C TRP A 152 0.80 -9.74 -9.24
N ALA A 153 0.13 -10.39 -10.20
CA ALA A 153 -0.91 -11.38 -9.92
C ALA A 153 -0.37 -12.58 -9.14
N ASP A 154 0.86 -13.01 -9.45
CA ASP A 154 1.50 -14.17 -8.83
C ASP A 154 1.80 -13.88 -7.36
N ARG A 155 2.38 -12.69 -7.10
CA ARG A 155 2.70 -12.22 -5.75
C ARG A 155 1.44 -11.92 -4.95
N LEU A 156 0.41 -11.35 -5.57
CA LEU A 156 -0.88 -11.12 -4.92
C LEU A 156 -1.50 -12.44 -4.49
N ARG A 157 -1.49 -13.47 -5.35
CA ARG A 157 -1.99 -14.81 -4.99
C ARG A 157 -1.24 -15.39 -3.79
N GLU A 158 0.08 -15.22 -3.69
CA GLU A 158 0.84 -15.66 -2.51
C GLU A 158 0.37 -14.95 -1.23
N ASN A 159 0.04 -13.66 -1.32
CA ASN A 159 -0.43 -12.88 -0.18
C ASN A 159 -1.88 -13.22 0.21
N LEU A 160 -2.74 -13.53 -0.77
CA LEU A 160 -4.14 -13.88 -0.55
C LEU A 160 -4.31 -15.33 -0.07
N CYS A 161 -3.67 -16.27 -0.77
CA CYS A 161 -3.78 -17.70 -0.53
C CYS A 161 -2.59 -18.26 0.23
N ARG A 162 -2.11 -17.52 1.24
CA ARG A 162 -0.91 -17.84 2.02
C ARG A 162 -0.84 -19.33 2.38
N ARG A 163 0.07 -20.05 1.71
CA ARG A 163 0.46 -21.41 2.09
C ARG A 163 1.71 -21.29 2.96
N GLY A 164 1.61 -21.67 4.24
CA GLY A 164 2.73 -21.61 5.18
C GLY A 164 3.14 -20.17 5.59
N SER A 165 4.43 -19.97 5.87
CA SER A 165 4.97 -18.66 6.26
C SER A 165 5.25 -17.79 5.03
N PHE A 166 4.35 -16.87 4.71
CA PHE A 166 4.59 -15.85 3.69
C PHE A 166 5.84 -15.03 4.03
N ASP A 167 6.71 -14.84 3.05
CA ASP A 167 7.89 -13.99 3.19
C ASP A 167 7.49 -12.52 3.03
N ASP A 168 7.30 -11.81 4.14
CA ASP A 168 6.94 -10.38 4.16
C ASP A 168 8.09 -9.46 3.70
N ARG A 169 9.27 -9.99 3.37
CA ARG A 169 10.39 -9.18 2.88
C ARG A 169 10.07 -8.62 1.48
N PRO A 170 10.49 -7.38 1.18
CA PRO A 170 10.41 -6.84 -0.18
C PRO A 170 11.14 -7.76 -1.16
N GLN A 171 10.45 -8.22 -2.19
CA GLN A 171 11.09 -8.97 -3.27
C GLN A 171 12.04 -8.03 -4.01
N LYS A 172 13.30 -8.46 -4.21
CA LYS A 172 14.29 -7.67 -4.95
C LYS A 172 13.70 -7.31 -6.31
N ARG A 173 13.87 -6.05 -6.73
CA ARG A 173 13.62 -5.64 -8.12
C ARG A 173 14.33 -6.65 -9.01
N ALA A 174 13.61 -7.27 -9.94
CA ALA A 174 14.23 -7.98 -11.04
C ALA A 174 14.96 -6.93 -11.88
N THR A 175 16.20 -6.62 -11.49
CA THR A 175 17.15 -5.99 -12.38
C THR A 175 17.39 -7.03 -13.46
N GLY A 176 16.83 -6.79 -14.64
CA GLY A 176 17.22 -7.50 -15.84
C GLY A 176 18.71 -7.23 -16.03
N GLU A 177 19.53 -8.18 -15.59
CA GLU A 177 20.90 -8.30 -16.04
C GLU A 177 20.83 -9.28 -17.21
N GLU A 178 20.59 -8.72 -18.40
CA GLU A 178 20.87 -9.40 -19.66
C GLU A 178 22.35 -9.82 -19.64
N ARG A 179 22.57 -11.11 -19.89
CA ARG A 179 23.87 -11.63 -20.32
C ARG A 179 24.02 -11.44 -21.81
#